data_AF-G5JQR5-F1
#
_entry.id   AF-G5JQR5-F1
#
_cell.length_a   1.000
_cell.length_b   1.000
_cell.length_c   1.000
_cell.angle_alpha   90.00
_cell.angle_beta   90.00
_cell.angle_gamma   90.00
#
_symmetry.space_group_name_H-M   'P 1'
#
loop_
_entity.id
_entity.type
_entity.pdbx_description
1 polymer ?
#
loop_
_entity_poly.entity_id
_entity_poly.type
_entity_poly.pdbx_seq_one_letter_code
_entity_poly.pdbx_strand_id
1 'polypeptide(L)'
;MSNGNSLKVRIQKLGTALSNMVMPNIGAFIAWGVAASLFIATGYLPNKDLDANVVGPMLKYVLPLLIGYTGGYNVHKQRGGVIGAIASFGAIAGSTVTMFIGAMIMGPLSAWVLKKFDEKVQPKIKTGFEMLVNNFSLGLIGFAFMVLSFFIIGPIVAQLTEWVGIGVEAIVKVHLLPIANLIIEPAKILFLNNALNHGIFTPLGTEQVAKVGKSVLFLLEANPGPGLGVLIAYAVFGKGSAKSSSWGAMIIHFFGGIHEIYFPYVMMKPAMFLAVIAGGLAGTFTFQTLGAGLTAPASPGSIIAIMGMAPKGWGPHLVVLAGIFAAAIVSFLVASVILKSDKSDDDSLEAAQAATQAAKAESKGAAAQPMANSGDITADNIQQIIFACDAGMGSSAMGASILRDKVKKSGLDIPVTNMAISNLTDKDHTLIVTQEELADRAAERTPSSVHVTVDNFLATPKYDDIVGLLAGEATANQTAAAPQTEAEGHVTDDLDLNYIDEVVFAHGKAEGSATMGQATLELIFKNHGIGIPVSKASNENLGNFNAKNILVVTTIANQSAAQTHAPHAQYLVVDSLVTTPEYDKMVARMHK
;
A
#
# COMPACT_ATOMS: atom_id res chain seq x y z
N MET A 1 26.37 -8.31 18.58
CA MET A 1 25.87 -8.15 17.19
C MET A 1 24.90 -6.96 17.17
N SER A 2 25.32 -5.72 16.86
CA SER A 2 24.39 -4.56 16.83
C SER A 2 24.59 -3.58 15.66
N ASN A 3 25.58 -3.77 14.79
CA ASN A 3 25.85 -2.82 13.70
C ASN A 3 25.04 -3.04 12.41
N GLY A 4 24.44 -4.23 12.22
CA GLY A 4 23.68 -4.57 11.01
C GLY A 4 22.35 -3.81 10.87
N ASN A 5 21.63 -3.59 11.97
CA ASN A 5 20.35 -2.89 11.94
C ASN A 5 20.48 -1.41 11.56
N SER A 6 21.57 -0.72 11.94
CA SER A 6 21.71 0.71 11.64
C SER A 6 21.93 1.00 10.16
N LEU A 7 22.66 0.13 9.44
CA LEU A 7 22.93 0.31 8.02
C LEU A 7 21.69 0.04 7.16
N LYS A 8 20.96 -1.05 7.47
CA LYS A 8 19.68 -1.37 6.82
C LYS A 8 18.69 -0.21 6.96
N VAL A 9 18.52 0.33 8.16
CA VAL A 9 17.62 1.46 8.43
C VAL A 9 18.07 2.73 7.68
N ARG A 10 19.36 3.00 7.56
CA ARG A 10 19.86 4.16 6.80
C ARG A 10 19.60 4.02 5.29
N ILE A 11 19.83 2.84 4.73
CA ILE A 11 19.57 2.56 3.31
C ILE A 11 18.07 2.67 3.01
N GLN A 12 17.23 2.12 3.90
CA GLN A 12 15.78 2.25 3.81
C GLN A 12 15.34 3.72 3.86
N LYS A 13 15.82 4.49 4.85
CA LYS A 13 15.50 5.91 4.96
C LYS A 13 15.93 6.71 3.73
N LEU A 14 17.09 6.41 3.16
CA LEU A 14 17.56 7.04 1.93
C LEU A 14 16.63 6.69 0.74
N GLY A 15 16.32 5.40 0.56
CA GLY A 15 15.43 4.94 -0.49
C GLY A 15 14.02 5.55 -0.40
N THR A 16 13.46 5.58 0.80
CA THR A 16 12.17 6.22 1.09
C THR A 16 12.21 7.72 0.82
N ALA A 17 13.28 8.41 1.22
CA ALA A 17 13.45 9.83 0.95
C ALA A 17 13.46 10.13 -0.57
N LEU A 18 14.21 9.34 -1.36
CA LEU A 18 14.28 9.48 -2.82
C LEU A 18 12.91 9.21 -3.48
N SER A 19 12.27 8.10 -3.09
CA SER A 19 10.94 7.74 -3.59
C SER A 19 9.90 8.84 -3.32
N ASN A 20 9.92 9.43 -2.12
CA ASN A 20 8.98 10.49 -1.73
C ASN A 20 9.15 11.79 -2.51
N MET A 21 10.23 11.97 -3.27
CA MET A 21 10.40 13.11 -4.18
C MET A 21 9.81 12.84 -5.57
N VAL A 22 9.75 11.57 -5.99
CA VAL A 22 9.34 11.20 -7.35
C VAL A 22 7.88 10.74 -7.39
N MET A 23 7.43 9.94 -6.41
CA MET A 23 6.12 9.31 -6.43
C MET A 23 4.94 10.30 -6.51
N PRO A 24 4.92 11.43 -5.76
CA PRO A 24 3.85 12.43 -5.91
C PRO A 24 3.79 13.06 -7.31
N ASN A 25 4.86 12.92 -8.09
CA ASN A 25 5.02 13.47 -9.42
C ASN A 25 4.90 12.41 -10.53
N ILE A 26 4.56 11.15 -10.22
CA ILE A 26 4.56 10.05 -11.19
C ILE A 26 3.65 10.32 -12.40
N GLY A 27 2.54 11.02 -12.19
CA GLY A 27 1.63 11.44 -13.27
C GLY A 27 2.33 12.32 -14.32
N ALA A 28 3.29 13.16 -13.92
CA ALA A 28 4.08 13.95 -14.86
C ALA A 28 5.04 13.09 -15.68
N PHE A 29 5.65 12.06 -15.08
CA PHE A 29 6.48 11.09 -15.79
C PHE A 29 5.68 10.26 -16.80
N ILE A 30 4.46 9.85 -16.44
CA ILE A 30 3.54 9.14 -17.33
C ILE A 30 3.12 10.06 -18.49
N ALA A 31 2.72 11.30 -18.20
CA ALA A 31 2.33 12.27 -19.23
C ALA A 31 3.48 12.53 -20.21
N TRP A 32 4.69 12.74 -19.69
CA TRP A 32 5.90 12.84 -20.50
C TRP A 32 6.15 11.57 -21.33
N GLY A 33 6.00 10.40 -20.72
CA GLY A 33 6.22 9.11 -21.37
C GLY A 33 5.24 8.80 -22.50
N VAL A 34 3.98 9.22 -22.37
CA VAL A 34 2.98 9.18 -23.45
C VAL A 34 3.36 10.16 -24.56
N ALA A 35 3.73 11.40 -24.21
CA ALA A 35 4.19 12.36 -25.20
C ALA A 35 5.44 11.85 -25.94
N ALA A 36 6.36 11.20 -25.22
CA ALA A 36 7.55 10.60 -25.78
C ALA A 36 7.19 9.41 -26.69
N SER A 37 6.31 8.51 -26.25
CA SER A 37 5.88 7.37 -27.07
C SER A 37 5.17 7.79 -28.35
N LEU A 38 4.50 8.94 -28.36
CA LEU A 38 3.84 9.48 -29.54
C LEU A 38 4.81 10.25 -30.44
N PHE A 39 5.49 11.28 -29.92
CA PHE A 39 6.02 12.37 -30.75
C PHE A 39 7.51 12.30 -31.05
N ILE A 40 8.31 11.52 -30.31
CA ILE A 40 9.74 11.38 -30.63
C ILE A 40 9.92 10.69 -31.99
N ALA A 41 11.13 10.75 -32.55
CA ALA A 41 11.44 10.15 -33.85
C ALA A 41 11.05 8.66 -33.97
N THR A 42 11.15 7.90 -32.87
CA THR A 42 10.79 6.47 -32.81
C THR A 42 9.34 6.22 -32.34
N GLY A 43 8.55 7.27 -32.17
CA GLY A 43 7.20 7.22 -31.62
C GLY A 43 6.12 6.76 -32.59
N TYR A 44 4.90 6.63 -32.09
CA TYR A 44 3.73 6.24 -32.87
C TYR A 44 3.34 7.28 -33.93
N LEU A 45 3.47 8.57 -33.59
CA LEU A 45 3.11 9.75 -34.38
C LEU A 45 4.25 10.80 -34.34
N PRO A 46 5.43 10.53 -34.93
CA PRO A 46 6.59 11.40 -34.79
C PRO A 46 6.30 12.84 -35.26
N ASN A 47 6.63 13.82 -34.42
CA ASN A 47 6.44 15.24 -34.70
C ASN A 47 7.61 16.04 -34.11
N LYS A 48 8.48 16.57 -34.98
CA LYS A 48 9.69 17.30 -34.57
C LYS A 48 9.41 18.53 -33.71
N ASP A 49 8.33 19.24 -34.00
CA ASP A 49 7.98 20.46 -33.26
C ASP A 49 7.47 20.11 -31.85
N LEU A 50 6.64 19.07 -31.71
CA LEU A 50 6.18 18.60 -30.40
C LEU A 50 7.30 17.92 -29.61
N ASP A 51 8.21 17.19 -30.26
CA ASP A 51 9.39 16.64 -29.60
C ASP A 51 10.29 17.74 -29.04
N ALA A 52 10.67 18.71 -29.89
CA ALA A 52 11.59 19.79 -29.51
C ALA A 52 10.98 20.81 -28.52
N ASN A 53 9.68 21.10 -28.61
CA ASN A 53 9.04 22.17 -27.83
C ASN A 53 8.13 21.68 -26.69
N VAL A 54 7.81 20.38 -26.64
CA VAL A 54 6.99 19.80 -25.55
C VAL A 54 7.75 18.68 -24.84
N VAL A 55 8.13 17.61 -25.55
CA VAL A 55 8.74 16.42 -24.93
C VAL A 55 10.10 16.77 -24.29
N GLY A 56 10.98 17.43 -25.03
CA GLY A 56 12.29 17.87 -24.57
C GLY A 56 12.21 18.86 -23.38
N PRO A 57 11.44 19.96 -23.48
CA PRO A 57 11.29 20.91 -22.37
C PRO A 57 10.63 20.31 -21.13
N MET A 58 9.65 19.41 -21.27
CA MET A 58 9.08 18.69 -20.12
C MET A 58 10.16 17.86 -19.39
N LEU A 59 10.98 17.13 -20.15
CA LEU A 59 12.10 16.37 -19.59
C LEU A 59 13.12 17.26 -18.89
N LYS A 60 13.51 18.37 -19.53
CA LYS A 60 14.57 19.26 -19.05
C LYS A 60 14.13 20.09 -17.84
N TYR A 61 12.92 20.62 -17.85
CA TYR A 61 12.44 21.60 -16.88
C TYR A 61 11.40 21.01 -15.93
N VAL A 62 10.29 20.50 -16.46
CA VAL A 62 9.12 20.14 -15.64
C VAL A 62 9.44 19.03 -14.64
N LEU A 63 9.98 17.90 -15.12
CA LEU A 63 10.20 16.73 -14.25
C LEU A 63 11.23 17.00 -13.13
N PRO A 64 12.41 17.60 -13.41
CA PRO A 64 13.37 17.91 -12.35
C PRO A 64 12.88 19.01 -11.41
N LEU A 65 12.15 20.03 -11.90
CA LEU A 65 11.59 21.07 -11.03
C LEU A 65 10.55 20.51 -10.05
N LEU A 66 9.69 19.60 -10.51
CA LEU A 66 8.71 18.93 -9.66
C LEU A 66 9.40 18.09 -8.57
N ILE A 67 10.48 17.37 -8.92
CA ILE A 67 11.29 16.65 -7.93
C ILE A 67 11.91 17.62 -6.91
N GLY A 68 12.52 18.70 -7.37
CA GLY A 68 13.13 19.71 -6.51
C GLY A 68 12.11 20.38 -5.58
N TYR A 69 10.93 20.69 -6.12
CA TYR A 69 9.81 21.23 -5.37
C TYR A 69 9.34 20.24 -4.31
N THR A 70 9.06 18.99 -4.66
CA THR A 70 8.59 17.99 -3.70
C THR A 70 9.65 17.69 -2.65
N GLY A 71 10.93 17.58 -3.03
CA GLY A 71 12.05 17.42 -2.12
C GLY A 71 12.16 18.57 -1.11
N GLY A 72 12.02 19.81 -1.56
CA GLY A 72 11.97 20.97 -0.68
C GLY A 72 10.70 21.01 0.19
N TYR A 73 9.55 20.63 -0.36
CA TYR A 73 8.27 20.57 0.34
C TYR A 73 8.29 19.56 1.50
N ASN A 74 8.94 18.42 1.29
CA ASN A 74 9.12 17.41 2.33
C ASN A 74 9.92 17.94 3.53
N VAL A 75 10.79 18.94 3.34
CA VAL A 75 11.60 19.54 4.40
C VAL A 75 10.92 20.73 5.08
N HIS A 76 10.37 21.66 4.30
CA HIS A 76 9.84 22.94 4.81
C HIS A 76 8.53 23.39 4.13
N LYS A 77 7.69 22.43 3.75
CA LYS A 77 6.34 22.64 3.20
C LYS A 77 6.34 23.60 2.01
N GLN A 78 5.30 24.42 1.84
CA GLN A 78 5.16 25.29 0.67
C GLN A 78 6.39 26.16 0.43
N ARG A 79 6.95 26.78 1.48
CA ARG A 79 8.16 27.61 1.38
C ARG A 79 9.37 26.80 0.95
N GLY A 80 9.52 25.60 1.52
CA GLY A 80 10.53 24.63 1.12
C GLY A 80 10.39 24.22 -0.35
N GLY A 81 9.17 24.00 -0.83
CA GLY A 81 8.94 23.62 -2.23
C GLY A 81 9.34 24.71 -3.21
N VAL A 82 8.93 25.96 -2.94
CA VAL A 82 9.26 27.10 -3.80
C VAL A 82 10.78 27.33 -3.85
N ILE A 83 11.48 27.35 -2.70
CA ILE A 83 12.94 27.51 -2.71
C ILE A 83 13.64 26.33 -3.37
N GLY A 84 13.12 25.11 -3.18
CA GLY A 84 13.63 23.90 -3.82
C GLY A 84 13.53 23.95 -5.34
N ALA A 85 12.42 24.48 -5.87
CA ALA A 85 12.25 24.71 -7.30
C ALA A 85 13.22 25.77 -7.83
N ILE A 86 13.42 26.88 -7.12
CA ILE A 86 14.37 27.94 -7.50
C ILE A 86 15.80 27.41 -7.55
N ALA A 87 16.24 26.68 -6.51
CA ALA A 87 17.58 26.10 -6.46
C ALA A 87 17.78 25.05 -7.57
N SER A 88 16.77 24.20 -7.80
CA SER A 88 16.80 23.18 -8.86
C SER A 88 16.83 23.81 -10.25
N PHE A 89 16.13 24.92 -10.47
CA PHE A 89 16.20 25.68 -11.71
C PHE A 89 17.63 26.16 -12.00
N GLY A 90 18.35 26.62 -10.98
CA GLY A 90 19.77 26.98 -11.10
C GLY A 90 20.63 25.82 -11.61
N ALA A 91 20.43 24.62 -11.04
CA ALA A 91 21.12 23.41 -11.49
C ALA A 91 20.78 23.05 -12.95
N ILE A 92 19.50 23.11 -13.33
CA ILE A 92 19.02 22.83 -14.69
C ILE A 92 19.60 23.83 -15.70
N ALA A 93 19.62 25.12 -15.36
CA ALA A 93 20.15 26.17 -16.23
C ALA A 93 21.67 26.05 -16.43
N GLY A 94 22.39 25.53 -15.43
CA GLY A 94 23.84 25.33 -15.47
C GLY A 94 24.30 24.02 -16.12
N SER A 95 23.39 23.21 -16.68
CA SER A 95 23.71 21.89 -17.23
C SER A 95 23.00 21.62 -18.56
N THR A 96 23.66 20.83 -19.42
CA THR A 96 23.07 20.29 -20.65
C THR A 96 22.38 18.93 -20.42
N VAL A 97 22.64 18.29 -19.28
CA VAL A 97 22.05 17.01 -18.88
C VAL A 97 20.82 17.26 -17.99
N THR A 98 19.85 16.34 -18.03
CA THR A 98 18.66 16.41 -17.18
C THR A 98 19.03 16.27 -15.69
N MET A 99 18.71 17.28 -14.88
CA MET A 99 19.20 17.40 -13.50
C MET A 99 18.30 16.73 -12.46
N PHE A 100 17.94 15.45 -12.66
CA PHE A 100 17.16 14.70 -11.66
C PHE A 100 17.89 14.60 -10.31
N ILE A 101 19.13 14.11 -10.32
CA ILE A 101 19.95 13.99 -9.10
C ILE A 101 20.25 15.37 -8.51
N GLY A 102 20.54 16.36 -9.37
CA GLY A 102 20.75 17.74 -8.95
C GLY A 102 19.55 18.30 -8.20
N ALA A 103 18.34 18.09 -8.71
CA ALA A 103 17.10 18.50 -8.05
C ALA A 103 16.84 17.74 -6.73
N MET A 104 17.09 16.44 -6.69
CA MET A 104 16.96 15.63 -5.47
C MET A 104 17.89 16.07 -4.34
N ILE A 105 19.05 16.64 -4.67
CA ILE A 105 20.00 17.19 -3.70
C ILE A 105 19.59 18.63 -3.33
N MET A 106 19.39 19.48 -4.33
CA MET A 106 19.21 20.92 -4.11
C MET A 106 17.87 21.29 -3.50
N GLY A 107 16.81 20.55 -3.83
CA GLY A 107 15.48 20.74 -3.27
C GLY A 107 15.48 20.69 -1.74
N PRO A 108 15.80 19.53 -1.14
CA PRO A 108 15.88 19.38 0.32
C PRO A 108 16.94 20.28 0.97
N LEU A 109 18.11 20.45 0.35
CA LEU A 109 19.21 21.23 0.93
C LEU A 109 18.85 22.72 1.07
N SER A 110 18.32 23.34 0.02
CA SER A 110 17.91 24.74 0.05
C SER A 110 16.76 24.98 1.03
N ALA A 111 15.78 24.07 1.05
CA ALA A 111 14.68 24.10 2.01
C ALA A 111 15.14 23.92 3.46
N TRP A 112 16.16 23.08 3.71
CA TRP A 112 16.73 22.90 5.04
C TRP A 112 17.42 24.17 5.54
N VAL A 113 18.18 24.86 4.68
CA VAL A 113 18.78 26.16 5.04
C VAL A 113 17.72 27.21 5.30
N LEU A 114 16.68 27.29 4.47
CA LEU A 114 15.56 28.22 4.71
C LEU A 114 14.85 27.91 6.03
N LYS A 115 14.60 26.64 6.33
CA LYS A 115 14.00 26.20 7.59
C LYS A 115 14.82 26.65 8.79
N LYS A 116 16.14 26.44 8.75
CA LYS A 116 17.05 26.87 9.83
C LYS A 116 17.12 28.39 9.97
N PHE A 117 17.05 29.12 8.85
CA PHE A 117 16.94 30.57 8.89
C PHE A 117 15.64 31.01 9.57
N ASP A 118 14.50 30.44 9.15
CA ASP A 118 13.20 30.76 9.73
C ASP A 118 13.17 30.45 11.24
N GLU A 119 13.59 29.25 11.67
CA GLU A 119 13.65 28.88 13.10
C GLU A 119 14.42 29.90 13.95
N LYS A 120 15.49 30.51 13.39
CA LYS A 120 16.34 31.48 14.09
C LYS A 120 15.80 32.92 14.04
N VAL A 121 15.09 33.28 12.97
CA VAL A 121 14.70 34.67 12.68
C VAL A 121 13.23 34.93 13.03
N GLN A 122 12.32 33.97 12.85
CA GLN A 122 10.88 34.10 13.13
C GLN A 122 10.58 34.69 14.52
N PRO A 123 11.20 34.22 15.62
CA PRO A 123 10.87 34.74 16.95
C PRO A 123 11.26 36.21 17.16
N LYS A 124 12.04 36.79 16.24
CA LYS A 124 12.54 38.18 16.30
C LYS A 124 11.74 39.12 15.40
N ILE A 125 10.82 38.60 14.59
CA ILE A 125 10.03 39.40 13.66
C ILE A 125 8.87 40.02 14.42
N LYS A 126 8.67 41.33 14.24
CA LYS A 126 7.51 42.03 14.78
C LYS A 126 6.25 41.60 14.02
N THR A 127 5.14 41.46 14.73
CA THR A 127 3.82 41.17 14.15
C THR A 127 3.51 42.13 12.99
N GLY A 128 3.03 41.57 11.87
CA GLY A 128 2.75 42.31 10.63
C GLY A 128 3.91 42.38 9.63
N PHE A 129 5.16 42.16 10.06
CA PHE A 129 6.32 42.10 9.15
C PHE A 129 6.68 40.67 8.70
N GLU A 130 6.02 39.66 9.25
CA GLU A 130 6.28 38.24 8.98
C GLU A 130 6.22 37.93 7.49
N MET A 131 5.17 38.35 6.78
CA MET A 131 5.04 38.07 5.35
C MET A 131 6.16 38.70 4.51
N LEU A 132 6.60 39.90 4.88
CA LEU A 132 7.70 40.60 4.23
C LEU A 132 9.00 39.80 4.39
N VAL A 133 9.38 39.51 5.64
CA VAL A 133 10.60 38.76 5.93
C VAL A 133 10.55 37.36 5.32
N ASN A 134 9.39 36.71 5.33
CA ASN A 134 9.20 35.36 4.80
C ASN A 134 9.42 35.27 3.30
N ASN A 135 8.88 36.23 2.55
CA ASN A 135 9.00 36.26 1.09
C ASN A 135 10.41 36.72 0.68
N PHE A 136 10.97 37.74 1.34
CA PHE A 136 12.32 38.22 1.03
C PHE A 136 13.41 37.22 1.41
N SER A 137 13.30 36.53 2.55
CA SER A 137 14.27 35.51 2.93
C SER A 137 14.26 34.34 1.96
N LEU A 138 13.06 33.86 1.58
CA LEU A 138 12.91 32.81 0.57
C LEU A 138 13.52 33.25 -0.76
N GLY A 139 13.19 34.46 -1.23
CA GLY A 139 13.69 34.99 -2.50
C GLY A 139 15.21 35.16 -2.53
N LEU A 140 15.81 35.76 -1.50
CA LEU A 140 17.25 36.03 -1.45
C LEU A 140 18.09 34.77 -1.22
N ILE A 141 17.66 33.91 -0.29
CA ILE A 141 18.34 32.62 -0.05
C ILE A 141 18.17 31.73 -1.28
N GLY A 142 16.97 31.71 -1.88
CA GLY A 142 16.70 31.00 -3.13
C GLY A 142 17.57 31.50 -4.28
N PHE A 143 17.70 32.81 -4.45
CA PHE A 143 18.59 33.40 -5.45
C PHE A 143 20.06 32.97 -5.25
N ALA A 144 20.55 33.02 -4.00
CA ALA A 144 21.91 32.57 -3.69
C ALA A 144 22.11 31.09 -4.04
N PHE A 145 21.14 30.23 -3.69
CA PHE A 145 21.18 28.82 -4.06
C PHE A 145 21.06 28.58 -5.55
N MET A 146 20.25 29.35 -6.28
CA MET A 146 20.14 29.26 -7.74
C MET A 146 21.48 29.54 -8.41
N VAL A 147 22.18 30.61 -8.01
CA VAL A 147 23.51 30.96 -8.53
C VAL A 147 24.53 29.90 -8.14
N LEU A 148 24.51 29.43 -6.89
CA LEU A 148 25.41 28.37 -6.42
C LEU A 148 25.20 27.06 -7.18
N SER A 149 23.94 26.66 -7.39
CA SER A 149 23.60 25.45 -8.14
C SER A 149 24.01 25.54 -9.60
N PHE A 150 23.89 26.71 -10.22
CA PHE A 150 24.34 26.94 -11.59
C PHE A 150 25.84 26.70 -11.76
N PHE A 151 26.68 27.26 -10.88
CA PHE A 151 28.14 27.18 -11.03
C PHE A 151 28.75 25.90 -10.46
N ILE A 152 28.22 25.35 -9.37
CA ILE A 152 28.85 24.25 -8.63
C ILE A 152 28.18 22.91 -8.96
N ILE A 153 26.86 22.85 -8.87
CA ILE A 153 26.13 21.58 -8.92
C ILE A 153 25.91 21.11 -10.36
N GLY A 154 25.69 22.05 -11.28
CA GLY A 154 25.62 21.81 -12.73
C GLY A 154 26.74 20.88 -13.23
N PRO A 155 28.01 21.33 -13.17
CA PRO A 155 29.14 20.56 -13.66
C PRO A 155 29.40 19.24 -12.91
N ILE A 156 29.29 19.24 -11.57
CA ILE A 156 29.57 18.05 -10.75
C ILE A 156 28.57 16.94 -11.06
N VAL A 157 27.28 17.27 -11.09
CA VAL A 157 26.24 16.27 -11.35
C VAL A 157 26.28 15.82 -12.80
N ALA A 158 26.56 16.70 -13.77
CA ALA A 158 26.74 16.30 -15.16
C ALA A 158 27.84 15.23 -15.31
N GLN A 159 29.00 15.44 -14.66
CA GLN A 159 30.11 14.48 -14.68
C GLN A 159 29.73 13.16 -14.01
N LEU A 160 29.03 13.22 -12.87
CA LEU A 160 28.61 12.04 -12.13
C LEU A 160 27.56 11.23 -12.92
N THR A 161 26.60 11.90 -13.54
CA THR A 161 25.60 11.27 -14.42
C THR A 161 26.26 10.61 -15.63
N GLU A 162 27.26 11.24 -16.23
CA GLU A 162 28.04 10.63 -17.32
C GLU A 162 28.73 9.34 -16.86
N TRP A 163 29.38 9.34 -15.70
CA TRP A 163 30.02 8.12 -15.15
C TRP A 163 29.02 7.02 -14.83
N VAL A 164 27.87 7.37 -14.23
CA VAL A 164 26.79 6.41 -13.99
C VAL A 164 26.26 5.85 -15.31
N GLY A 165 26.10 6.69 -16.34
CA GLY A 165 25.73 6.28 -17.69
C GLY A 165 26.70 5.26 -18.28
N ILE A 166 28.01 5.54 -18.21
CA ILE A 166 29.07 4.62 -18.66
C ILE A 166 29.02 3.30 -17.88
N GLY A 167 28.86 3.34 -16.56
CA GLY A 167 28.76 2.16 -15.70
C GLY A 167 27.56 1.28 -16.03
N VAL A 168 26.38 1.89 -16.20
CA VAL A 168 25.16 1.18 -16.60
C VAL A 168 25.32 0.59 -18.00
N GLU A 169 25.87 1.34 -18.95
CA GLU A 169 26.11 0.85 -20.32
C GLU A 169 27.11 -0.32 -20.34
N ALA A 170 28.14 -0.30 -19.50
CA ALA A 170 29.08 -1.42 -19.34
C ALA A 170 28.40 -2.69 -18.81
N ILE A 171 27.53 -2.56 -17.79
CA ILE A 171 26.75 -3.69 -17.23
C ILE A 171 25.77 -4.24 -18.28
N VAL A 172 25.14 -3.35 -19.06
CA VAL A 172 24.24 -3.72 -20.16
C VAL A 172 25.02 -4.43 -21.28
N LYS A 173 26.23 -3.99 -21.61
CA LYS A 173 27.05 -4.61 -22.68
C LYS A 173 27.58 -6.00 -22.31
N VAL A 174 27.85 -6.26 -21.02
CA VAL A 174 28.38 -7.56 -20.57
C VAL A 174 27.25 -8.55 -20.22
N HIS A 175 25.99 -8.24 -20.54
CA HIS A 175 24.84 -9.10 -20.21
C HIS A 175 24.68 -9.42 -18.71
N LEU A 176 25.14 -8.53 -17.83
CA LEU A 176 25.12 -8.73 -16.37
C LEU A 176 23.86 -8.18 -15.69
N LEU A 177 22.94 -7.54 -16.43
CA LEU A 177 21.68 -7.05 -15.87
C LEU A 177 20.85 -8.12 -15.15
N PRO A 178 20.80 -9.40 -15.60
CA PRO A 178 20.04 -10.43 -14.92
C PRO A 178 20.47 -10.57 -13.46
N ILE A 179 21.77 -10.45 -13.19
CA ILE A 179 22.34 -10.61 -11.84
C ILE A 179 21.79 -9.57 -10.87
N ALA A 180 21.35 -8.41 -11.35
CA ALA A 180 20.70 -7.41 -10.51
C ALA A 180 19.45 -7.98 -9.79
N ASN A 181 18.78 -8.99 -10.35
CA ASN A 181 17.63 -9.65 -9.73
C ASN A 181 17.94 -10.43 -8.45
N LEU A 182 19.21 -10.76 -8.18
CA LEU A 182 19.59 -11.26 -6.84
C LEU A 182 19.30 -10.24 -5.75
N ILE A 183 19.28 -8.95 -6.10
CA ILE A 183 18.99 -7.85 -5.18
C ILE A 183 17.57 -7.33 -5.39
N ILE A 184 17.14 -7.13 -6.65
CA ILE A 184 15.86 -6.49 -6.98
C ILE A 184 14.68 -7.32 -6.47
N GLU A 185 14.66 -8.63 -6.70
CA GLU A 185 13.50 -9.47 -6.33
C GLU A 185 13.32 -9.56 -4.80
N PRO A 186 14.37 -9.82 -3.99
CA PRO A 186 14.23 -9.75 -2.54
C PRO A 186 13.88 -8.35 -2.03
N ALA A 187 14.53 -7.31 -2.57
CA ALA A 187 14.29 -5.94 -2.15
C ALA A 187 12.84 -5.50 -2.43
N LYS A 188 12.29 -5.91 -3.58
CA LYS A 188 10.89 -5.67 -3.97
C LYS A 188 9.91 -6.24 -2.94
N ILE A 189 10.10 -7.50 -2.55
CA ILE A 189 9.26 -8.20 -1.56
C ILE A 189 9.43 -7.61 -0.16
N LEU A 190 10.63 -7.11 0.15
CA LEU A 190 10.93 -6.36 1.37
C LEU A 190 10.50 -4.87 1.30
N PHE A 191 9.57 -4.53 0.39
CA PHE A 191 8.96 -3.21 0.25
C PHE A 191 9.93 -2.08 -0.11
N LEU A 192 11.05 -2.40 -0.76
CA LEU A 192 11.98 -1.43 -1.34
C LEU A 192 11.70 -1.17 -2.83
N ASN A 193 10.58 -1.69 -3.36
CA ASN A 193 10.16 -1.55 -4.75
C ASN A 193 10.05 -0.08 -5.17
N ASN A 194 9.44 0.78 -4.34
CA ASN A 194 9.28 2.20 -4.65
C ASN A 194 10.62 2.94 -4.68
N ALA A 195 11.53 2.62 -3.76
CA ALA A 195 12.88 3.19 -3.73
C ALA A 195 13.69 2.81 -4.97
N LEU A 196 13.63 1.53 -5.38
CA LEU A 196 14.32 1.05 -6.58
C LEU A 196 13.68 1.63 -7.86
N ASN A 197 12.38 1.45 -8.04
CA ASN A 197 11.68 1.81 -9.26
C ASN A 197 11.60 3.32 -9.43
N HIS A 198 10.99 4.04 -8.50
CA HIS A 198 10.77 5.48 -8.64
C HIS A 198 11.97 6.32 -8.20
N GLY A 199 12.72 5.86 -7.20
CA GLY A 199 13.92 6.58 -6.74
C GLY A 199 15.12 6.47 -7.68
N ILE A 200 15.33 5.30 -8.33
CA ILE A 200 16.55 5.03 -9.10
C ILE A 200 16.24 4.77 -10.59
N PHE A 201 15.41 3.76 -10.90
CA PHE A 201 15.22 3.32 -12.28
C PHE A 201 14.43 4.32 -13.12
N THR A 202 13.47 5.03 -12.53
CA THR A 202 12.61 5.96 -13.26
C THR A 202 13.41 7.14 -13.83
N PRO A 203 14.21 7.88 -13.04
CA PRO A 203 15.08 8.93 -13.57
C PRO A 203 16.06 8.44 -14.65
N LEU A 204 16.75 7.32 -14.39
CA LEU A 204 17.75 6.77 -15.31
C LEU A 204 17.12 6.25 -16.62
N GLY A 205 15.99 5.56 -16.52
CA GLY A 205 15.25 5.05 -17.68
C GLY A 205 14.69 6.19 -18.53
N THR A 206 14.23 7.27 -17.90
CA THR A 206 13.71 8.47 -18.59
C THR A 206 14.83 9.11 -19.43
N GLU A 207 16.04 9.23 -18.88
CA GLU A 207 17.19 9.74 -19.62
C GLU A 207 17.58 8.83 -20.80
N GLN A 208 17.52 7.50 -20.61
CA GLN A 208 17.79 6.54 -21.68
C GLN A 208 16.76 6.60 -22.81
N VAL A 209 15.47 6.73 -22.50
CA VAL A 209 14.41 6.86 -23.52
C VAL A 209 14.63 8.08 -24.39
N ALA A 210 15.07 9.21 -23.83
CA ALA A 210 15.33 10.40 -24.62
C ALA A 210 16.42 10.20 -25.69
N LYS A 211 17.36 9.26 -25.47
CA LYS A 211 18.47 8.95 -26.39
C LYS A 211 18.16 7.78 -27.33
N VAL A 212 17.53 6.73 -26.80
CA VAL A 212 17.39 5.41 -27.47
C VAL A 212 15.93 5.07 -27.80
N GLY A 213 14.97 5.86 -27.30
CA GLY A 213 13.53 5.67 -27.49
C GLY A 213 12.90 4.62 -26.57
N LYS A 214 13.69 3.87 -25.79
CA LYS A 214 13.22 2.87 -24.82
C LYS A 214 14.25 2.63 -23.72
N SER A 215 13.82 2.10 -22.58
CA SER A 215 14.71 1.62 -21.51
C SER A 215 14.24 0.30 -20.91
N VAL A 216 15.17 -0.64 -20.76
CA VAL A 216 14.93 -1.92 -20.05
C VAL A 216 14.79 -1.72 -18.54
N LEU A 217 15.29 -0.60 -17.99
CA LEU A 217 15.26 -0.33 -16.55
C LEU A 217 13.83 -0.27 -15.99
N PHE A 218 12.89 0.19 -16.81
CA PHE A 218 11.47 0.22 -16.44
C PHE A 218 10.83 -1.16 -16.31
N LEU A 219 11.45 -2.21 -16.85
CA LEU A 219 10.96 -3.58 -16.76
C LEU A 219 11.56 -4.35 -15.58
N LEU A 220 12.66 -3.89 -14.98
CA LEU A 220 13.39 -4.69 -13.99
C LEU A 220 12.57 -4.93 -12.72
N GLU A 221 11.91 -3.90 -12.19
CA GLU A 221 11.01 -4.06 -11.03
C GLU A 221 9.56 -4.32 -11.48
N ALA A 222 9.12 -3.65 -12.55
CA ALA A 222 7.73 -3.72 -13.01
C ALA A 222 7.34 -5.08 -13.61
N ASN A 223 8.27 -6.00 -13.87
CA ASN A 223 7.96 -7.32 -14.43
C ASN A 223 7.01 -8.12 -13.50
N PRO A 224 5.79 -8.46 -13.95
CA PRO A 224 4.87 -9.25 -13.16
C PRO A 224 5.14 -10.77 -13.28
N GLY A 225 6.03 -11.18 -14.18
CA GLY A 225 6.31 -12.59 -14.48
C GLY A 225 6.71 -13.43 -13.27
N PRO A 226 7.71 -13.02 -12.45
CA PRO A 226 8.13 -13.80 -11.28
C PRO A 226 6.97 -14.07 -10.30
N GLY A 227 6.21 -13.02 -9.93
CA GLY A 227 5.04 -13.16 -9.07
C GLY A 227 3.93 -14.03 -9.70
N LEU A 228 3.69 -13.89 -11.00
CA LEU A 228 2.71 -14.71 -11.72
C LEU A 228 3.09 -16.20 -11.66
N GLY A 229 4.36 -16.54 -11.87
CA GLY A 229 4.83 -17.93 -11.80
C GLY A 229 4.64 -18.55 -10.41
N VAL A 230 4.96 -17.80 -9.35
CA VAL A 230 4.70 -18.20 -7.96
C VAL A 230 3.22 -18.47 -7.71
N LEU A 231 2.36 -17.54 -8.12
CA LEU A 231 0.92 -17.66 -7.89
C LEU A 231 0.31 -18.84 -8.68
N ILE A 232 0.74 -19.09 -9.92
CA ILE A 232 0.33 -20.28 -10.68
C ILE A 232 0.78 -21.55 -9.95
N ALA A 233 1.98 -21.57 -9.37
CA ALA A 233 2.47 -22.74 -8.64
C ALA A 233 1.62 -23.02 -7.40
N TYR A 234 1.20 -21.99 -6.66
CA TYR A 234 0.26 -22.14 -5.54
C TYR A 234 -1.14 -22.55 -6.01
N ALA A 235 -1.63 -22.03 -7.14
CA ALA A 235 -2.92 -22.40 -7.71
C ALA A 235 -3.01 -23.90 -8.07
N VAL A 236 -1.90 -24.48 -8.53
CA VAL A 236 -1.84 -25.89 -8.94
C VAL A 236 -1.42 -26.80 -7.78
N PHE A 237 -0.32 -26.49 -7.10
CA PHE A 237 0.37 -27.35 -6.13
C PHE A 237 0.27 -26.88 -4.67
N GLY A 238 -0.28 -25.69 -4.43
CA GLY A 238 -0.54 -25.21 -3.07
C GLY A 238 -1.59 -26.05 -2.35
N LYS A 239 -1.74 -25.79 -1.05
CA LYS A 239 -2.75 -26.41 -0.18
C LYS A 239 -3.59 -25.31 0.47
N GLY A 240 -4.71 -25.69 1.08
CA GLY A 240 -5.51 -24.81 1.94
C GLY A 240 -5.94 -23.49 1.30
N SER A 241 -5.93 -22.44 2.12
CA SER A 241 -6.34 -21.08 1.73
C SER A 241 -5.38 -20.45 0.71
N ALA A 242 -4.10 -20.82 0.72
CA ALA A 242 -3.12 -20.37 -0.26
C ALA A 242 -3.47 -20.83 -1.69
N LYS A 243 -4.00 -22.04 -1.85
CA LYS A 243 -4.44 -22.52 -3.17
C LYS A 243 -5.67 -21.76 -3.67
N SER A 244 -6.72 -21.67 -2.85
CA SER A 244 -8.00 -21.07 -3.27
C SER A 244 -7.88 -19.57 -3.57
N SER A 245 -7.11 -18.83 -2.76
CA SER A 245 -6.93 -17.38 -2.92
C SER A 245 -5.97 -16.99 -4.06
N SER A 246 -5.03 -17.87 -4.44
CA SER A 246 -4.03 -17.58 -5.49
C SER A 246 -4.65 -17.21 -6.84
N TRP A 247 -5.82 -17.76 -7.18
CA TRP A 247 -6.55 -17.45 -8.42
C TRP A 247 -6.96 -15.98 -8.52
N GLY A 248 -7.54 -15.43 -7.44
CA GLY A 248 -7.89 -14.02 -7.37
C GLY A 248 -6.65 -13.13 -7.31
N ALA A 249 -5.64 -13.57 -6.55
CA ALA A 249 -4.36 -12.87 -6.44
C ALA A 249 -3.67 -12.70 -7.80
N MET A 250 -3.70 -13.71 -8.68
CA MET A 250 -3.13 -13.63 -10.04
C MET A 250 -3.74 -12.50 -10.87
N ILE A 251 -5.07 -12.34 -10.81
CA ILE A 251 -5.77 -11.34 -11.61
C ILE A 251 -5.39 -9.94 -11.14
N ILE A 252 -5.43 -9.70 -9.83
CA ILE A 252 -5.10 -8.40 -9.24
C ILE A 252 -3.63 -8.06 -9.46
N HIS A 253 -2.73 -9.03 -9.28
CA HIS A 253 -1.31 -8.87 -9.53
C HIS A 253 -1.02 -8.56 -11.01
N PHE A 254 -1.46 -9.42 -11.92
CA PHE A 254 -1.06 -9.35 -13.33
C PHE A 254 -1.75 -8.22 -14.10
N PHE A 255 -3.06 -8.07 -13.93
CA PHE A 255 -3.85 -7.04 -14.63
C PHE A 255 -3.97 -5.75 -13.84
N GLY A 256 -4.03 -5.83 -12.50
CA GLY A 256 -4.05 -4.66 -11.63
C GLY A 256 -2.66 -4.06 -11.39
N GLY A 257 -1.58 -4.83 -11.53
CA GLY A 257 -0.21 -4.37 -11.32
C GLY A 257 0.16 -4.14 -9.86
N ILE A 258 -0.61 -4.73 -8.93
CA ILE A 258 -0.38 -4.64 -7.48
C ILE A 258 0.49 -5.82 -7.07
N HIS A 259 1.80 -5.59 -7.09
CA HIS A 259 2.80 -6.64 -6.84
C HIS A 259 2.80 -7.13 -5.39
N GLU A 260 2.37 -6.29 -4.46
CA GLU A 260 2.30 -6.62 -3.03
C GLU A 260 1.36 -7.80 -2.75
N ILE A 261 0.44 -8.12 -3.66
CA ILE A 261 -0.52 -9.23 -3.53
C ILE A 261 0.16 -10.61 -3.53
N TYR A 262 1.30 -10.78 -4.22
CA TYR A 262 1.99 -12.07 -4.23
C TYR A 262 3.06 -12.19 -3.12
N PHE A 263 3.39 -11.10 -2.41
CA PHE A 263 4.46 -11.11 -1.40
C PHE A 263 4.19 -12.09 -0.24
N PRO A 264 2.95 -12.19 0.31
CA PRO A 264 2.66 -13.17 1.35
C PRO A 264 3.02 -14.59 0.93
N TYR A 265 2.69 -14.97 -0.32
CA TYR A 265 3.00 -16.30 -0.87
C TYR A 265 4.50 -16.59 -0.92
N VAL A 266 5.34 -15.58 -1.11
CA VAL A 266 6.80 -15.76 -1.06
C VAL A 266 7.29 -15.76 0.39
N MET A 267 6.69 -14.95 1.27
CA MET A 267 7.09 -14.85 2.68
C MET A 267 6.68 -16.06 3.52
N MET A 268 5.64 -16.81 3.11
CA MET A 268 5.26 -18.08 3.74
C MET A 268 6.44 -19.06 3.80
N LYS A 269 7.25 -19.11 2.74
CA LYS A 269 8.35 -20.06 2.61
C LYS A 269 9.61 -19.37 2.09
N PRO A 270 10.66 -19.22 2.91
CA PRO A 270 11.90 -18.55 2.49
C PRO A 270 12.53 -19.09 1.20
N ALA A 271 12.35 -20.39 0.90
CA ALA A 271 12.80 -20.98 -0.36
C ALA A 271 12.16 -20.35 -1.61
N MET A 272 10.95 -19.78 -1.50
CA MET A 272 10.25 -19.13 -2.61
C MET A 272 10.96 -17.87 -3.12
N PHE A 273 11.87 -17.27 -2.32
CA PHE A 273 12.77 -16.24 -2.83
C PHE A 273 13.63 -16.74 -4.01
N LEU A 274 14.02 -18.03 -3.99
CA LEU A 274 14.75 -18.63 -5.12
C LEU A 274 13.90 -18.66 -6.39
N ALA A 275 12.58 -18.90 -6.27
CA ALA A 275 11.67 -18.93 -7.41
C ALA A 275 11.51 -17.55 -8.06
N VAL A 276 11.37 -16.49 -7.27
CA VAL A 276 11.26 -15.13 -7.82
C VAL A 276 12.61 -14.63 -8.36
N ILE A 277 13.73 -14.94 -7.70
CA ILE A 277 15.08 -14.60 -8.20
C ILE A 277 15.35 -15.30 -9.53
N ALA A 278 15.07 -16.61 -9.63
CA ALA A 278 15.25 -17.37 -10.87
C ALA A 278 14.34 -16.84 -12.00
N GLY A 279 13.09 -16.51 -11.67
CA GLY A 279 12.16 -15.85 -12.60
C GLY A 279 12.68 -14.50 -13.08
N GLY A 280 13.11 -13.63 -12.16
CA GLY A 280 13.64 -12.31 -12.47
C GLY A 280 14.90 -12.40 -13.35
N LEU A 281 15.84 -13.29 -12.99
CA LEU A 281 17.02 -13.60 -13.81
C LEU A 281 16.64 -14.00 -15.24
N ALA A 282 15.73 -14.96 -15.40
CA ALA A 282 15.31 -15.44 -16.71
C ALA A 282 14.59 -14.36 -17.53
N GLY A 283 13.71 -13.60 -16.89
CA GLY A 283 12.99 -12.49 -17.53
C GLY A 283 13.92 -11.39 -17.99
N THR A 284 14.79 -10.89 -17.10
CA THR A 284 15.77 -9.84 -17.44
C THR A 284 16.78 -10.30 -18.47
N PHE A 285 17.22 -11.57 -18.42
CA PHE A 285 18.06 -12.13 -19.47
C PHE A 285 17.35 -12.10 -20.83
N THR A 286 16.09 -12.53 -20.87
CA THR A 286 15.27 -12.49 -22.08
C THR A 286 15.06 -11.06 -22.58
N PHE A 287 14.74 -10.12 -21.68
CA PHE A 287 14.61 -8.71 -22.01
C PHE A 287 15.89 -8.15 -22.61
N GLN A 288 17.03 -8.43 -21.99
CA GLN A 288 18.31 -7.91 -22.46
C GLN A 288 18.74 -8.51 -23.79
N THR A 289 18.63 -9.83 -23.94
CA THR A 289 19.01 -10.55 -25.17
C THR A 289 18.14 -10.14 -26.36
N LEU A 290 16.84 -9.93 -26.15
CA LEU A 290 15.90 -9.54 -27.19
C LEU A 290 15.78 -8.01 -27.37
N GLY A 291 16.44 -7.22 -26.52
CA GLY A 291 16.39 -5.76 -26.56
C GLY A 291 15.03 -5.16 -26.18
N ALA A 292 14.37 -5.71 -25.17
CA ALA A 292 13.12 -5.18 -24.60
C ALA A 292 13.35 -3.84 -23.88
N GLY A 293 12.31 -3.02 -23.82
CA GLY A 293 12.30 -1.78 -23.03
C GLY A 293 10.99 -1.04 -23.18
N LEU A 294 10.72 -0.11 -22.28
CA LEU A 294 9.53 0.74 -22.29
C LEU A 294 9.88 2.21 -22.57
N THR A 295 8.91 2.99 -23.04
CA THR A 295 9.04 4.43 -23.29
C THR A 295 8.80 5.27 -22.03
N ALA A 296 8.27 4.67 -20.97
CA ALA A 296 7.94 5.33 -19.70
C ALA A 296 7.90 4.31 -18.55
N PRO A 297 7.92 4.76 -17.29
CA PRO A 297 7.60 3.87 -16.17
C PRO A 297 6.15 3.37 -16.27
N ALA A 298 5.95 2.06 -16.06
CA ALA A 298 4.62 1.48 -15.90
C ALA A 298 4.20 1.58 -14.43
N SER A 299 3.16 2.35 -14.14
CA SER A 299 2.61 2.51 -12.79
C SER A 299 1.07 2.59 -12.84
N PRO A 300 0.35 1.63 -12.23
CA PRO A 300 0.84 0.38 -11.61
C PRO A 300 1.61 -0.52 -12.59
N GLY A 301 2.38 -1.50 -12.08
CA GLY A 301 3.18 -2.44 -12.87
C GLY A 301 2.39 -3.49 -13.64
N SER A 302 1.18 -3.15 -14.10
CA SER A 302 0.28 -4.11 -14.74
C SER A 302 0.71 -4.45 -16.16
N ILE A 303 0.30 -5.63 -16.64
CA ILE A 303 0.52 -5.99 -18.05
C ILE A 303 -0.09 -4.96 -19.00
N ILE A 304 -1.21 -4.35 -18.61
CA ILE A 304 -1.89 -3.32 -19.42
C ILE A 304 -1.02 -2.07 -19.52
N ALA A 305 -0.49 -1.59 -18.40
CA ALA A 305 0.40 -0.43 -18.38
C ALA A 305 1.71 -0.71 -19.12
N ILE A 306 2.30 -1.89 -18.91
CA ILE A 306 3.53 -2.32 -19.58
C ILE A 306 3.34 -2.38 -21.10
N MET A 307 2.25 -2.97 -21.58
CA MET A 307 1.93 -3.01 -23.01
C MET A 307 1.64 -1.61 -23.56
N GLY A 308 0.95 -0.76 -22.80
CA GLY A 308 0.71 0.63 -23.20
C GLY A 308 1.98 1.46 -23.33
N MET A 309 3.00 1.17 -22.52
CA MET A 309 4.30 1.85 -22.54
C MET A 309 5.33 1.13 -23.42
N ALA A 310 4.95 0.05 -24.11
CA ALA A 310 5.83 -0.62 -25.05
C ALA A 310 6.00 0.21 -26.34
N PRO A 311 7.22 0.27 -26.91
CA PRO A 311 7.48 0.97 -28.16
C PRO A 311 6.62 0.47 -29.33
N LYS A 312 6.44 1.32 -30.34
CA LYS A 312 5.64 1.01 -31.53
C LYS A 312 6.04 -0.29 -32.21
N GLY A 313 5.02 -1.07 -32.56
CA GLY A 313 5.13 -2.23 -33.44
C GLY A 313 4.96 -3.55 -32.69
N TRP A 314 4.59 -4.60 -33.44
CA TRP A 314 4.31 -5.92 -32.88
C TRP A 314 5.56 -6.58 -32.26
N GLY A 315 6.74 -6.36 -32.85
CA GLY A 315 8.01 -6.91 -32.39
C GLY A 315 8.36 -6.54 -30.94
N PRO A 316 8.45 -5.25 -30.58
CA PRO A 316 8.70 -4.82 -29.20
C PRO A 316 7.71 -5.41 -28.18
N HIS A 317 6.42 -5.49 -28.52
CA HIS A 317 5.40 -6.07 -27.63
C HIS A 317 5.65 -7.56 -27.41
N LEU A 318 5.93 -8.32 -28.47
CA LEU A 318 6.26 -9.74 -28.35
C LEU A 318 7.51 -9.97 -27.51
N VAL A 319 8.53 -9.13 -27.68
CA VAL A 319 9.78 -9.23 -26.92
C VAL A 319 9.56 -8.96 -25.43
N VAL A 320 8.74 -7.95 -25.09
CA VAL A 320 8.35 -7.70 -23.69
C VAL A 320 7.51 -8.87 -23.15
N LEU A 321 6.53 -9.37 -23.89
CA LEU A 321 5.75 -10.53 -23.48
C LEU A 321 6.62 -11.78 -23.28
N ALA A 322 7.58 -12.02 -24.17
CA ALA A 322 8.49 -13.15 -24.08
C ALA A 322 9.29 -13.13 -22.78
N GLY A 323 9.81 -11.98 -22.35
CA GLY A 323 10.53 -11.89 -21.07
C GLY A 323 9.61 -12.04 -19.84
N ILE A 324 8.38 -11.51 -19.90
CA ILE A 324 7.39 -11.70 -18.82
C ILE A 324 7.03 -13.18 -18.68
N PHE A 325 6.73 -13.86 -19.78
CA PHE A 325 6.38 -15.28 -19.76
C PHE A 325 7.58 -16.18 -19.44
N ALA A 326 8.79 -15.85 -19.91
CA ALA A 326 10.00 -16.56 -19.51
C ALA A 326 10.21 -16.51 -17.99
N ALA A 327 10.04 -15.32 -17.39
CA ALA A 327 10.09 -15.17 -15.94
C ALA A 327 9.01 -15.99 -15.23
N ALA A 328 7.77 -15.95 -15.73
CA ALA A 328 6.66 -16.72 -15.15
C ALA A 328 6.90 -18.23 -15.23
N ILE A 329 7.36 -18.74 -16.37
CA ILE A 329 7.66 -20.16 -16.56
C ILE A 329 8.76 -20.61 -15.61
N VAL A 330 9.89 -19.91 -15.56
CA VAL A 330 11.01 -20.30 -14.70
C VAL A 330 10.63 -20.21 -13.23
N SER A 331 9.95 -19.13 -12.82
CA SER A 331 9.48 -18.98 -11.45
C SER A 331 8.48 -20.08 -11.06
N PHE A 332 7.54 -20.40 -11.95
CA PHE A 332 6.59 -21.50 -11.77
C PHE A 332 7.29 -22.84 -11.59
N LEU A 333 8.29 -23.16 -12.44
CA LEU A 333 9.01 -24.43 -12.37
C LEU A 333 9.75 -24.58 -11.02
N VAL A 334 10.48 -23.54 -10.60
CA VAL A 334 11.21 -23.55 -9.33
C VAL A 334 10.24 -23.60 -8.14
N ALA A 335 9.19 -22.77 -8.14
CA ALA A 335 8.15 -22.78 -7.11
C ALA A 335 7.43 -24.14 -7.02
N SER A 336 7.15 -24.77 -8.17
CA SER A 336 6.51 -26.09 -8.21
C SER A 336 7.37 -27.18 -7.57
N VAL A 337 8.69 -27.14 -7.76
CA VAL A 337 9.62 -28.06 -7.11
C VAL A 337 9.61 -27.83 -5.60
N ILE A 338 9.69 -26.57 -5.16
CA ILE A 338 9.65 -26.19 -3.74
C ILE A 338 8.37 -26.69 -3.09
N LEU A 339 7.20 -26.37 -3.65
CA LEU A 339 5.90 -26.75 -3.10
C LEU A 339 5.66 -28.26 -3.09
N LYS A 340 6.13 -29.00 -4.11
CA LYS A 340 6.03 -30.47 -4.14
C LYS A 340 6.97 -31.16 -3.16
N SER A 341 8.13 -30.57 -2.92
CA SER A 341 9.12 -31.11 -1.97
C SER A 341 8.72 -30.85 -0.52
N ASP A 342 7.77 -29.96 -0.31
CA ASP A 342 7.34 -29.53 1.00
C ASP A 342 6.33 -30.48 1.63
N LYS A 343 6.69 -30.94 2.84
CA LYS A 343 5.92 -31.87 3.65
C LYS A 343 5.32 -31.18 4.88
N SER A 344 5.50 -29.87 5.05
CA SER A 344 4.84 -29.15 6.13
C SER A 344 3.33 -29.13 5.89
N ASP A 345 2.57 -29.20 6.98
CA ASP A 345 1.15 -28.87 6.96
C ASP A 345 0.98 -27.34 6.90
N ASP A 346 -0.18 -26.95 6.38
CA ASP A 346 -0.61 -25.61 5.96
C ASP A 346 0.10 -24.44 6.69
N ASP A 347 1.06 -23.78 6.02
CA ASP A 347 1.49 -22.45 6.47
C ASP A 347 0.29 -21.52 6.29
N SER A 348 -0.21 -20.93 7.38
CA SER A 348 -1.39 -20.07 7.28
C SER A 348 -1.07 -18.82 6.46
N LEU A 349 -1.75 -18.67 5.32
CA LEU A 349 -1.65 -17.51 4.45
C LEU A 349 -1.94 -16.23 5.24
N GLU A 350 -2.83 -16.30 6.21
CA GLU A 350 -3.26 -15.22 7.08
C GLU A 350 -2.09 -14.71 7.94
N ALA A 351 -1.27 -15.60 8.52
CA ALA A 351 -0.09 -15.19 9.27
C ALA A 351 0.97 -14.54 8.37
N ALA A 352 1.15 -15.06 7.15
CA ALA A 352 2.06 -14.46 6.19
C ALA A 352 1.56 -13.10 5.70
N GLN A 353 0.25 -12.92 5.52
CA GLN A 353 -0.37 -11.63 5.19
C GLN A 353 -0.15 -10.63 6.33
N ALA A 354 -0.37 -11.01 7.58
CA ALA A 354 -0.11 -10.17 8.75
C ALA A 354 1.37 -9.77 8.86
N ALA A 355 2.30 -10.73 8.69
CA ALA A 355 3.74 -10.45 8.70
C ALA A 355 4.16 -9.52 7.54
N THR A 356 3.55 -9.70 6.37
CA THR A 356 3.78 -8.86 5.18
C THR A 356 3.28 -7.42 5.43
N GLN A 357 2.11 -7.25 6.03
CA GLN A 357 1.57 -5.95 6.42
C GLN A 357 2.45 -5.25 7.47
N ALA A 358 2.89 -5.98 8.50
CA ALA A 358 3.81 -5.44 9.51
C ALA A 358 5.15 -5.00 8.91
N ALA A 359 5.74 -5.81 8.03
CA ALA A 359 6.97 -5.46 7.32
C ALA A 359 6.80 -4.24 6.39
N LYS A 360 5.62 -4.11 5.76
CA LYS A 360 5.26 -2.92 4.96
C LYS A 360 5.21 -1.68 5.83
N ALA A 361 4.57 -1.74 6.99
CA ALA A 361 4.49 -0.62 7.93
C ALA A 361 5.90 -0.20 8.41
N GLU A 362 6.73 -1.15 8.82
CA GLU A 362 8.11 -0.89 9.23
C GLU A 362 8.93 -0.21 8.11
N SER A 363 8.81 -0.69 6.86
CA SER A 363 9.52 -0.13 5.71
C SER A 363 9.17 1.32 5.40
N LYS A 364 7.94 1.74 5.75
CA LYS A 364 7.44 3.11 5.61
C LYS A 364 7.86 4.01 6.79
N GLY A 365 8.61 3.49 7.76
CA GLY A 365 9.05 4.23 8.94
C GLY A 365 7.96 4.42 9.99
N ALA A 366 6.86 3.67 9.88
CA ALA A 366 5.80 3.58 10.87
C ALA A 366 6.25 2.62 11.98
N ALA A 367 6.71 3.17 13.10
CA ALA A 367 6.97 2.40 14.30
C ALA A 367 5.64 2.26 15.04
N ALA A 368 5.04 1.07 14.98
CA ALA A 368 3.80 0.74 15.68
C ALA A 368 3.82 1.31 17.12
N GLN A 369 2.93 2.25 17.37
CA GLN A 369 2.56 2.69 18.71
C GLN A 369 1.14 2.21 19.03
N PRO A 370 0.82 2.03 20.32
CA PRO A 370 -0.44 1.43 20.74
C PRO A 370 -1.63 2.28 20.27
N MET A 371 -2.70 1.61 19.80
CA MET A 371 -3.99 2.28 19.57
C MET A 371 -4.46 2.97 20.85
N ALA A 372 -5.12 4.12 20.70
CA ALA A 372 -5.75 4.85 21.79
C ALA A 372 -6.78 3.97 22.54
N ASN A 373 -6.88 4.16 23.86
CA ASN A 373 -7.92 3.55 24.68
C ASN A 373 -9.30 4.03 24.23
N SER A 374 -10.25 3.11 24.14
CA SER A 374 -11.66 3.31 23.79
C SER A 374 -12.46 4.27 24.69
N GLY A 375 -11.83 4.87 25.72
CA GLY A 375 -12.43 5.81 26.65
C GLY A 375 -12.43 7.29 26.21
N ASP A 376 -11.69 7.65 25.15
CA ASP A 376 -11.54 9.07 24.73
C ASP A 376 -12.52 9.52 23.62
N ILE A 377 -13.31 8.61 23.05
CA ILE A 377 -14.28 8.92 21.97
C ILE A 377 -15.67 9.05 22.58
N THR A 378 -16.04 10.26 22.99
CA THR A 378 -17.39 10.61 23.45
C THR A 378 -17.86 11.91 22.77
N ALA A 379 -19.18 12.10 22.66
CA ALA A 379 -19.77 13.34 22.09
C ALA A 379 -19.24 14.61 22.76
N ASP A 380 -19.01 14.55 24.07
CA ASP A 380 -18.56 15.69 24.88
C ASP A 380 -17.09 16.05 24.61
N ASN A 381 -16.31 15.11 24.05
CA ASN A 381 -14.87 15.25 23.86
C ASN A 381 -14.44 15.44 22.40
N ILE A 382 -15.33 15.24 21.43
CA ILE A 382 -15.01 15.34 19.98
C ILE A 382 -15.84 16.43 19.30
N GLN A 383 -15.18 17.50 18.88
CA GLN A 383 -15.79 18.65 18.20
C GLN A 383 -15.70 18.60 16.68
N GLN A 384 -14.81 17.77 16.12
CA GLN A 384 -14.70 17.59 14.67
C GLN A 384 -14.09 16.23 14.32
N ILE A 385 -14.45 15.69 13.17
CA ILE A 385 -13.90 14.44 12.63
C ILE A 385 -13.20 14.74 11.30
N ILE A 386 -11.95 14.29 11.16
CA ILE A 386 -11.16 14.50 9.95
C ILE A 386 -10.69 13.14 9.40
N PHE A 387 -11.11 12.84 8.18
CA PHE A 387 -10.55 11.73 7.41
C PHE A 387 -9.24 12.15 6.78
N ALA A 388 -8.14 11.54 7.21
CA ALA A 388 -6.81 11.87 6.72
C ALA A 388 -6.27 10.77 5.80
N CYS A 389 -5.88 11.16 4.58
CA CYS A 389 -5.12 10.31 3.66
C CYS A 389 -3.90 11.06 3.11
N ASP A 390 -3.04 10.41 2.33
CA ASP A 390 -1.78 11.03 1.89
C ASP A 390 -2.01 12.29 1.03
N ALA A 391 -2.99 12.27 0.12
CA ALA A 391 -3.30 13.37 -0.80
C ALA A 391 -4.51 14.23 -0.39
N GLY A 392 -5.31 13.78 0.57
CA GLY A 392 -6.55 14.48 0.97
C GLY A 392 -7.70 14.41 -0.03
N MET A 393 -7.60 13.59 -1.07
CA MET A 393 -8.62 13.42 -2.11
C MET A 393 -8.78 11.94 -2.47
N GLY A 394 -9.99 11.52 -2.90
CA GLY A 394 -10.30 10.14 -3.28
C GLY A 394 -11.10 9.37 -2.22
N SER A 395 -10.61 8.20 -1.81
CA SER A 395 -11.32 7.27 -0.92
C SER A 395 -11.66 7.87 0.46
N SER A 396 -10.81 8.75 1.01
CA SER A 396 -11.07 9.50 2.24
C SER A 396 -12.25 10.49 2.13
N ALA A 397 -12.47 11.08 0.95
CA ALA A 397 -13.61 11.95 0.71
C ALA A 397 -14.93 11.17 0.66
N MET A 398 -14.88 9.93 0.16
CA MET A 398 -16.02 9.02 0.16
C MET A 398 -16.32 8.53 1.57
N GLY A 399 -15.31 8.09 2.34
CA GLY A 399 -15.46 7.69 3.75
C GLY A 399 -16.00 8.82 4.62
N ALA A 400 -15.48 10.05 4.45
CA ALA A 400 -15.99 11.24 5.14
C ALA A 400 -17.45 11.52 4.81
N SER A 401 -17.89 11.29 3.56
CA SER A 401 -19.29 11.51 3.17
C SER A 401 -20.22 10.45 3.78
N ILE A 402 -19.78 9.19 3.81
CA ILE A 402 -20.53 8.09 4.45
C ILE A 402 -20.68 8.34 5.95
N LEU A 403 -19.60 8.69 6.66
CA LEU A 403 -19.66 8.97 8.10
C LEU A 403 -20.47 10.24 8.38
N ARG A 404 -20.35 11.29 7.56
CA ARG A 404 -21.16 12.51 7.68
C ARG A 404 -22.66 12.21 7.62
N ASP A 405 -23.07 11.36 6.69
CA ASP A 405 -24.47 10.94 6.56
C ASP A 405 -24.92 10.12 7.77
N LYS A 406 -24.06 9.26 8.34
CA LYS A 406 -24.36 8.47 9.56
C LYS A 406 -24.46 9.37 10.81
N VAL A 407 -23.49 10.24 11.04
CA VAL A 407 -23.47 11.23 12.14
C VAL A 407 -24.73 12.10 12.11
N LYS A 408 -25.11 12.60 10.92
CA LYS A 408 -26.33 13.41 10.74
C LYS A 408 -27.62 12.60 10.98
N LYS A 409 -27.67 11.34 10.54
CA LYS A 409 -28.81 10.43 10.79
C LYS A 409 -28.98 10.09 12.27
N SER A 410 -27.89 10.06 13.04
CA SER A 410 -27.90 9.85 14.48
C SER A 410 -28.14 11.13 15.28
N GLY A 411 -28.44 12.26 14.64
CA GLY A 411 -28.79 13.51 15.31
C GLY A 411 -27.61 14.27 15.92
N LEU A 412 -26.38 13.90 15.60
CA LEU A 412 -25.15 14.56 16.06
C LEU A 412 -24.76 15.71 15.11
N ASP A 413 -24.43 16.88 15.65
CA ASP A 413 -23.98 18.05 14.89
C ASP A 413 -22.45 18.19 14.90
N ILE A 414 -21.74 17.12 14.53
CA ILE A 414 -20.28 17.08 14.50
C ILE A 414 -19.79 17.25 13.05
N PRO A 415 -18.97 18.26 12.73
CA PRO A 415 -18.44 18.46 11.38
C PRO A 415 -17.49 17.33 10.97
N VAL A 416 -17.81 16.64 9.88
CA VAL A 416 -16.99 15.59 9.27
C VAL A 416 -16.37 16.08 7.97
N THR A 417 -15.04 16.18 7.94
CA THR A 417 -14.26 16.68 6.80
C THR A 417 -13.21 15.66 6.35
N ASN A 418 -12.57 15.92 5.21
CA ASN A 418 -11.41 15.16 4.75
C ASN A 418 -10.25 16.12 4.46
N MET A 419 -9.03 15.66 4.64
CA MET A 419 -7.84 16.46 4.39
C MET A 419 -6.59 15.58 4.16
N ALA A 420 -5.58 16.14 3.50
CA ALA A 420 -4.28 15.48 3.39
C ALA A 420 -3.59 15.46 4.77
N ILE A 421 -2.91 14.35 5.11
CA ILE A 421 -2.10 14.25 6.34
C ILE A 421 -1.07 15.38 6.42
N SER A 422 -0.54 15.81 5.27
CA SER A 422 0.39 16.94 5.17
C SER A 422 -0.16 18.26 5.67
N ASN A 423 -1.49 18.41 5.68
CA ASN A 423 -2.24 19.62 6.01
C ASN A 423 -2.95 19.50 7.38
N LEU A 424 -2.85 18.36 8.07
CA LEU A 424 -3.34 18.22 9.44
C LEU A 424 -2.69 19.27 10.35
N THR A 425 -3.54 19.92 11.14
CA THR A 425 -3.15 20.84 12.21
C THR A 425 -3.52 20.20 13.53
N ASP A 426 -2.57 20.15 14.47
CA ASP A 426 -2.80 19.62 15.80
C ASP A 426 -3.86 20.45 16.53
N LYS A 427 -4.99 19.81 16.82
CA LYS A 427 -6.13 20.41 17.51
C LYS A 427 -6.64 19.41 18.52
N ASP A 428 -6.91 19.89 19.72
CA ASP A 428 -7.59 19.13 20.75
C ASP A 428 -9.02 18.79 20.30
N HIS A 429 -9.66 17.82 20.97
CA HIS A 429 -11.03 17.40 20.71
C HIS A 429 -11.34 17.05 19.24
N THR A 430 -10.35 16.49 18.54
CA THR A 430 -10.46 16.16 17.12
C THR A 430 -10.26 14.66 16.94
N LEU A 431 -11.17 14.01 16.22
CA LEU A 431 -11.04 12.60 15.85
C LEU A 431 -10.43 12.48 14.45
N ILE A 432 -9.26 11.85 14.36
CA ILE A 432 -8.57 11.59 13.11
C ILE A 432 -8.82 10.16 12.67
N VAL A 433 -9.44 9.98 11.50
CA VAL A 433 -9.68 8.67 10.90
C VAL A 433 -8.73 8.45 9.73
N THR A 434 -7.85 7.46 9.85
CA THR A 434 -6.82 7.15 8.84
C THR A 434 -6.82 5.67 8.48
N GLN A 435 -6.19 5.33 7.36
CA GLN A 435 -5.83 3.92 7.11
C GLN A 435 -4.67 3.51 8.02
N GLU A 436 -4.59 2.23 8.37
CA GLU A 436 -3.55 1.70 9.26
C GLU A 436 -2.14 2.07 8.81
N GLU A 437 -1.86 2.01 7.50
CA GLU A 437 -0.55 2.39 6.92
C GLU A 437 -0.22 3.89 6.99
N LEU A 438 -1.16 4.72 7.45
CA LEU A 438 -1.04 6.16 7.57
C LEU A 438 -1.17 6.66 9.02
N ALA A 439 -1.47 5.76 9.97
CA ALA A 439 -1.79 6.08 11.36
C ALA A 439 -0.64 6.83 12.04
N ASP A 440 0.58 6.30 11.96
CA ASP A 440 1.76 6.90 12.61
C ASP A 440 2.07 8.30 12.10
N ARG A 441 1.91 8.51 10.77
CA ARG A 441 2.13 9.83 10.15
C ARG A 441 1.10 10.86 10.58
N ALA A 442 -0.13 10.43 10.88
CA ALA A 442 -1.17 11.30 11.41
C ALA A 442 -0.95 11.56 12.91
N ALA A 443 -0.61 10.54 13.69
CA ALA A 443 -0.31 10.64 15.11
C ALA A 443 0.86 11.59 15.39
N GLU A 444 1.94 11.52 14.60
CA GLU A 444 3.08 12.44 14.73
C GLU A 444 2.71 13.90 14.43
N ARG A 445 1.66 14.13 13.63
CA ARG A 445 1.19 15.46 13.23
C ARG A 445 0.20 16.07 14.19
N THR A 446 -0.65 15.24 14.78
CA THR A 446 -1.74 15.68 15.66
C THR A 446 -1.71 14.86 16.95
N PRO A 447 -0.67 15.01 17.78
CA PRO A 447 -0.52 14.24 19.02
C PRO A 447 -1.61 14.52 20.06
N SER A 448 -2.29 15.68 19.99
CA SER A 448 -3.40 16.01 20.88
C SER A 448 -4.76 15.52 20.39
N SER A 449 -4.83 14.94 19.19
CA SER A 449 -6.07 14.39 18.63
C SER A 449 -6.25 12.91 18.96
N VAL A 450 -7.50 12.44 18.96
CA VAL A 450 -7.83 11.02 19.10
C VAL A 450 -7.71 10.36 17.73
N HIS A 451 -7.06 9.18 17.65
CA HIS A 451 -6.80 8.50 16.37
C HIS A 451 -7.54 7.18 16.27
N VAL A 452 -8.21 6.96 15.14
CA VAL A 452 -8.86 5.70 14.79
C VAL A 452 -8.39 5.24 13.42
N THR A 453 -8.04 3.96 13.32
CA THR A 453 -7.61 3.33 12.08
C THR A 453 -8.74 2.51 11.45
N VAL A 454 -8.82 2.55 10.13
CA VAL A 454 -9.75 1.74 9.32
C VAL A 454 -9.00 1.00 8.23
N ASP A 455 -9.47 -0.20 7.89
CA ASP A 455 -8.81 -1.04 6.87
C ASP A 455 -9.04 -0.47 5.46
N ASN A 456 -10.25 0.07 5.22
CA ASN A 456 -10.63 0.75 4.00
C ASN A 456 -11.62 1.88 4.30
N PHE A 457 -11.60 2.95 3.49
CA PHE A 457 -12.53 4.07 3.62
C PHE A 457 -13.92 3.77 3.04
N LEU A 458 -14.06 2.67 2.30
CA LEU A 458 -15.33 2.24 1.73
C LEU A 458 -16.00 1.23 2.66
N ALA A 459 -16.99 1.72 3.42
CA ALA A 459 -17.93 0.96 4.24
C ALA A 459 -17.28 -0.11 5.16
N THR A 460 -16.87 0.32 6.36
CA THR A 460 -16.43 -0.56 7.45
C THR A 460 -17.46 -0.52 8.60
N PRO A 461 -17.68 -1.64 9.34
CA PRO A 461 -18.47 -1.66 10.58
C PRO A 461 -17.99 -0.63 11.60
N LYS A 462 -16.70 -0.26 11.57
CA LYS A 462 -16.12 0.73 12.49
C LYS A 462 -16.80 2.11 12.45
N TYR A 463 -17.49 2.48 11.37
CA TYR A 463 -18.22 3.75 11.32
C TYR A 463 -19.46 3.75 12.19
N ASP A 464 -20.09 2.59 12.34
CA ASP A 464 -21.23 2.42 13.24
C ASP A 464 -20.74 2.44 14.70
N ASP A 465 -19.58 1.85 14.99
CA ASP A 465 -18.95 1.91 16.31
C ASP A 465 -18.57 3.35 16.71
N ILE A 466 -17.94 4.10 15.80
CA ILE A 466 -17.60 5.52 16.03
C ILE A 466 -18.87 6.33 16.33
N VAL A 467 -19.95 6.10 15.59
CA VAL A 467 -21.21 6.82 15.78
C VAL A 467 -21.90 6.42 17.07
N GLY A 468 -21.88 5.14 17.47
CA GLY A 468 -22.43 4.66 18.74
C GLY A 468 -21.70 5.27 19.94
N LEU A 469 -20.37 5.27 19.91
CA LEU A 469 -19.52 5.92 20.92
C LEU A 469 -19.79 7.43 21.03
N LEU A 470 -19.94 8.11 19.89
CA LEU A 470 -20.28 9.53 19.85
C LEU A 470 -21.74 9.82 20.26
N ALA A 471 -22.68 8.89 20.10
CA ALA A 471 -24.07 9.07 20.49
C ALA A 471 -24.31 8.85 22.00
N GLY A 472 -23.26 8.53 22.77
CA GLY A 472 -23.39 8.23 24.19
C GLY A 472 -24.05 6.88 24.46
N GLU A 473 -24.08 5.98 23.47
CA GLU A 473 -24.37 4.57 23.71
C GLU A 473 -23.15 3.97 24.42
N ALA A 474 -23.13 4.09 25.74
CA ALA A 474 -22.20 3.31 26.54
C ALA A 474 -22.50 1.83 26.26
N THR A 475 -21.55 1.13 25.64
CA THR A 475 -21.40 -0.31 25.85
C THR A 475 -21.30 -0.53 27.35
N ALA A 476 -22.43 -0.87 27.96
CA ALA A 476 -22.46 -1.55 29.24
C ALA A 476 -21.87 -2.93 29.03
N ASN A 477 -20.53 -3.00 28.98
CA ASN A 477 -19.69 -4.02 29.58
C ASN A 477 -18.25 -3.81 29.13
N GLN A 478 -17.52 -3.00 29.91
CA GLN A 478 -16.17 -3.32 30.38
C GLN A 478 -15.65 -2.13 31.19
N THR A 479 -15.68 -2.24 32.53
CA THR A 479 -14.52 -2.07 33.43
C THR A 479 -15.02 -2.16 34.88
N ALA A 480 -14.92 -3.35 35.48
CA ALA A 480 -14.73 -3.47 36.92
C ALA A 480 -13.69 -4.57 37.14
N ALA A 481 -12.51 -4.15 37.61
CA ALA A 481 -11.41 -5.05 37.88
C ALA A 481 -11.73 -5.96 39.07
N ALA A 482 -11.67 -7.27 38.85
CA ALA A 482 -11.36 -8.29 39.84
C ALA A 482 -10.83 -9.54 39.11
N PRO A 483 -10.04 -10.36 39.80
CA PRO A 483 -8.58 -10.53 39.63
C PRO A 483 -8.18 -11.35 38.40
N GLN A 484 -6.91 -11.20 38.02
CA GLN A 484 -6.21 -12.04 37.04
C GLN A 484 -6.58 -13.51 37.20
N THR A 485 -7.16 -14.09 36.15
CA THR A 485 -7.04 -15.52 35.89
C THR A 485 -6.88 -15.67 34.39
N GLU A 486 -5.76 -16.27 33.99
CA GLU A 486 -5.49 -16.71 32.62
C GLU A 486 -6.69 -17.51 32.11
N ALA A 487 -7.27 -17.07 30.99
CA ALA A 487 -8.29 -17.85 30.28
C ALA A 487 -7.97 -17.83 28.79
N GLU A 488 -7.47 -18.97 28.36
CA GLU A 488 -7.31 -19.41 26.98
C GLU A 488 -8.61 -19.22 26.20
N GLY A 489 -8.51 -19.06 24.87
CA GLY A 489 -9.65 -19.15 23.97
C GLY A 489 -10.25 -20.55 23.99
N HIS A 490 -11.06 -20.83 25.01
CA HIS A 490 -11.92 -21.99 25.08
C HIS A 490 -13.02 -21.82 24.03
N VAL A 491 -13.02 -22.72 23.05
CA VAL A 491 -14.28 -23.32 22.61
C VAL A 491 -14.97 -23.75 23.90
N THR A 492 -16.17 -23.26 24.18
CA THR A 492 -16.91 -23.72 25.37
C THR A 492 -17.02 -25.24 25.29
N ASP A 493 -16.35 -25.92 26.22
CA ASP A 493 -16.47 -27.37 26.44
C ASP A 493 -17.91 -27.79 26.84
N ASP A 494 -18.80 -26.81 27.02
CA ASP A 494 -20.23 -26.95 27.36
C ASP A 494 -21.19 -27.06 26.16
N LEU A 495 -20.71 -27.02 24.91
CA LEU A 495 -21.57 -27.34 23.76
C LEU A 495 -21.77 -28.86 23.67
N ASP A 496 -22.97 -29.31 24.00
CA ASP A 496 -23.38 -30.71 23.85
C ASP A 496 -23.79 -30.96 22.39
N LEU A 497 -22.77 -31.19 21.57
CA LEU A 497 -22.91 -31.42 20.12
C LEU A 497 -23.49 -32.80 19.80
N ASN A 498 -23.64 -33.68 20.80
CA ASN A 498 -24.22 -35.02 20.64
C ASN A 498 -25.76 -35.01 20.61
N TYR A 499 -26.38 -33.88 20.99
CA TYR A 499 -27.83 -33.71 21.05
C TYR A 499 -28.26 -32.42 20.33
N ILE A 500 -27.91 -32.29 19.04
CA ILE A 500 -28.38 -31.19 18.18
C ILE A 500 -29.31 -31.72 17.10
N ASP A 501 -30.55 -31.22 17.09
CA ASP A 501 -31.57 -31.57 16.11
C ASP A 501 -31.63 -30.57 14.94
N GLU A 502 -31.17 -29.34 15.14
CA GLU A 502 -31.15 -28.30 14.09
C GLU A 502 -30.11 -27.21 14.38
N VAL A 503 -29.49 -26.69 13.33
CA VAL A 503 -28.60 -25.52 13.39
C VAL A 503 -29.29 -24.31 12.74
N VAL A 504 -29.43 -23.22 13.49
CA VAL A 504 -30.18 -22.03 13.05
C VAL A 504 -29.27 -20.82 13.00
N PHE A 505 -29.14 -20.20 11.82
CA PHE A 505 -28.41 -18.96 11.63
C PHE A 505 -29.29 -17.77 12.04
N ALA A 506 -28.94 -17.13 13.16
CA ALA A 506 -29.61 -15.94 13.65
C ALA A 506 -29.17 -14.71 12.85
N HIS A 507 -30.13 -13.91 12.38
CA HIS A 507 -29.84 -12.63 11.74
C HIS A 507 -30.73 -11.49 12.25
N GLY A 508 -30.12 -10.31 12.35
CA GLY A 508 -30.86 -9.04 12.44
C GLY A 508 -31.34 -8.59 11.06
N LYS A 509 -31.09 -7.33 10.70
CA LYS A 509 -31.47 -6.77 9.39
C LYS A 509 -30.62 -7.24 8.21
N ALA A 510 -29.47 -7.86 8.48
CA ALA A 510 -28.52 -8.32 7.45
C ALA A 510 -28.67 -9.83 7.19
N GLU A 511 -29.67 -10.21 6.37
CA GLU A 511 -29.97 -11.62 6.05
C GLU A 511 -28.94 -12.30 5.13
N GLY A 512 -28.18 -11.51 4.35
CA GLY A 512 -27.26 -12.04 3.34
C GLY A 512 -26.13 -12.91 3.91
N SER A 513 -25.58 -12.53 5.07
CA SER A 513 -24.51 -13.30 5.73
C SER A 513 -25.03 -14.62 6.31
N ALA A 514 -26.23 -14.64 6.87
CA ALA A 514 -26.89 -15.87 7.33
C ALA A 514 -27.23 -16.81 6.17
N THR A 515 -27.64 -16.26 5.02
CA THR A 515 -27.92 -17.07 3.82
C THR A 515 -26.67 -17.74 3.27
N MET A 516 -25.55 -17.01 3.23
CA MET A 516 -24.27 -17.58 2.79
C MET A 516 -23.71 -18.57 3.82
N GLY A 517 -23.83 -18.27 5.12
CA GLY A 517 -23.42 -19.16 6.20
C GLY A 517 -24.18 -20.48 6.22
N GLN A 518 -25.51 -20.41 6.06
CA GLN A 518 -26.36 -21.58 5.89
C GLN A 518 -25.86 -22.46 4.73
N ALA A 519 -25.68 -21.88 3.53
CA ALA A 519 -25.21 -22.62 2.36
C ALA A 519 -23.81 -23.24 2.56
N THR A 520 -22.91 -22.51 3.23
CA THR A 520 -21.58 -23.02 3.59
C THR A 520 -21.68 -24.22 4.53
N LEU A 521 -22.48 -24.12 5.60
CA LEU A 521 -22.60 -25.20 6.58
C LEU A 521 -23.35 -26.41 6.02
N GLU A 522 -24.38 -26.21 5.21
CA GLU A 522 -25.07 -27.29 4.47
C GLU A 522 -24.10 -28.05 3.57
N LEU A 523 -23.19 -27.36 2.89
CA LEU A 523 -22.16 -27.98 2.06
C LEU A 523 -21.17 -28.79 2.91
N ILE A 524 -20.74 -28.24 4.05
CA ILE A 524 -19.85 -28.92 4.99
C ILE A 524 -20.53 -30.19 5.54
N PHE A 525 -21.79 -30.11 5.99
CA PHE A 525 -22.55 -31.24 6.50
C PHE A 525 -22.75 -32.32 5.45
N LYS A 526 -23.08 -31.93 4.21
CA LYS A 526 -23.18 -32.86 3.08
C LYS A 526 -21.87 -33.59 2.79
N ASN A 527 -20.74 -32.90 2.85
CA ASN A 527 -19.41 -33.50 2.62
C ASN A 527 -19.00 -34.48 3.74
N HIS A 528 -19.55 -34.31 4.94
CA HIS A 528 -19.25 -35.15 6.12
C HIS A 528 -20.36 -36.16 6.46
N GLY A 529 -21.43 -36.25 5.64
CA GLY A 529 -22.53 -37.19 5.84
C GLY A 529 -23.42 -36.87 7.05
N ILE A 530 -23.48 -35.62 7.49
CA ILE A 530 -24.27 -35.16 8.64
C ILE A 530 -25.69 -34.81 8.18
N GLY A 531 -26.70 -35.41 8.82
CA GLY A 531 -28.12 -35.25 8.47
C GLY A 531 -28.88 -34.18 9.26
N ILE A 532 -28.19 -33.34 10.02
CA ILE A 532 -28.79 -32.29 10.85
C ILE A 532 -29.27 -31.14 9.92
N PRO A 533 -30.55 -30.72 9.99
CA PRO A 533 -31.05 -29.59 9.23
C PRO A 533 -30.36 -28.27 9.61
N VAL A 534 -30.14 -27.43 8.61
CA VAL A 534 -29.60 -26.08 8.77
C VAL A 534 -30.65 -25.09 8.24
N SER A 535 -31.00 -24.10 9.05
CA SER A 535 -31.98 -23.08 8.70
C SER A 535 -31.50 -21.69 9.11
N LYS A 536 -32.30 -20.66 8.79
CA LYS A 536 -32.06 -19.28 9.21
C LYS A 536 -33.34 -18.67 9.76
N ALA A 537 -33.19 -17.81 10.76
CA ALA A 537 -34.31 -17.11 11.37
C ALA A 537 -33.91 -15.68 11.74
N SER A 538 -34.83 -14.75 11.57
CA SER A 538 -34.67 -13.41 12.13
C SER A 538 -34.70 -13.48 13.66
N ASN A 539 -34.00 -12.57 14.34
CA ASN A 539 -33.97 -12.56 15.80
C ASN A 539 -35.36 -12.61 16.44
N GLU A 540 -36.33 -11.88 15.87
CA GLU A 540 -37.73 -11.85 16.33
C GLU A 540 -38.42 -13.23 16.27
N ASN A 541 -38.00 -14.09 15.33
CA ASN A 541 -38.56 -15.42 15.10
C ASN A 541 -37.76 -16.55 15.78
N LEU A 542 -36.65 -16.23 16.45
CA LEU A 542 -35.83 -17.23 17.17
C LEU A 542 -36.58 -17.88 18.34
N GLY A 543 -37.69 -17.30 18.80
CA GLY A 543 -38.55 -17.92 19.82
C GLY A 543 -39.07 -19.31 19.42
N ASN A 544 -39.19 -19.59 18.11
CA ASN A 544 -39.57 -20.91 17.60
C ASN A 544 -38.44 -21.97 17.71
N PHE A 545 -37.23 -21.53 18.01
CA PHE A 545 -35.99 -22.31 18.02
C PHE A 545 -35.30 -22.29 19.42
N ASN A 546 -36.10 -22.06 20.47
CA ASN A 546 -35.63 -21.85 21.84
C ASN A 546 -35.62 -23.15 22.67
N ALA A 547 -34.77 -24.12 22.30
CA ALA A 547 -34.65 -25.39 23.02
C ALA A 547 -33.19 -25.85 23.11
N LYS A 548 -32.86 -26.64 24.13
CA LYS A 548 -31.47 -27.07 24.43
C LYS A 548 -30.83 -27.92 23.34
N ASN A 549 -31.64 -28.53 22.48
CA ASN A 549 -31.23 -29.32 21.33
C ASN A 549 -31.08 -28.50 20.03
N ILE A 550 -31.22 -27.17 20.10
CA ILE A 550 -31.05 -26.28 18.97
C ILE A 550 -29.73 -25.52 19.12
N LEU A 551 -28.94 -25.49 18.05
CA LEU A 551 -27.71 -24.71 17.98
C LEU A 551 -27.95 -23.43 17.17
N VAL A 552 -27.91 -22.28 17.84
CA VAL A 552 -28.01 -20.98 17.20
C VAL A 552 -26.61 -20.47 16.85
N VAL A 553 -26.36 -20.24 15.57
CA VAL A 553 -25.11 -19.62 15.07
C VAL A 553 -25.34 -18.12 14.93
N THR A 554 -24.52 -17.32 15.59
CA THR A 554 -24.65 -15.86 15.61
C THR A 554 -23.29 -15.20 15.62
N THR A 555 -23.22 -13.95 15.16
CA THR A 555 -22.01 -13.14 15.36
C THR A 555 -21.92 -12.62 16.79
N ILE A 556 -20.73 -12.23 17.22
CA ILE A 556 -20.50 -11.54 18.50
C ILE A 556 -21.44 -10.32 18.61
N ALA A 557 -21.54 -9.52 17.55
CA ALA A 557 -22.39 -8.33 17.52
C ALA A 557 -23.90 -8.62 17.63
N ASN A 558 -24.36 -9.80 17.19
CA ASN A 558 -25.78 -10.19 17.21
C ASN A 558 -26.14 -11.12 18.39
N GLN A 559 -25.15 -11.56 19.17
CA GLN A 559 -25.31 -12.56 20.23
C GLN A 559 -26.35 -12.13 21.28
N SER A 560 -26.24 -10.93 21.83
CA SER A 560 -27.14 -10.44 22.89
C SER A 560 -28.60 -10.37 22.42
N ALA A 561 -28.82 -9.93 21.18
CA ALA A 561 -30.15 -9.85 20.59
C ALA A 561 -30.75 -11.26 20.35
N ALA A 562 -29.94 -12.20 19.86
CA ALA A 562 -30.36 -13.58 19.65
C ALA A 562 -30.69 -14.28 20.99
N GLN A 563 -29.84 -14.12 22.01
CA GLN A 563 -30.02 -14.68 23.35
C GLN A 563 -31.26 -14.16 24.07
N THR A 564 -31.68 -12.92 23.76
CA THR A 564 -32.93 -12.36 24.30
C THR A 564 -34.16 -13.12 23.79
N HIS A 565 -34.12 -13.63 22.55
CA HIS A 565 -35.26 -14.29 21.90
C HIS A 565 -35.22 -15.82 22.02
N ALA A 566 -34.04 -16.42 22.18
CA ALA A 566 -33.86 -17.87 22.40
C ALA A 566 -32.90 -18.18 23.57
N PRO A 567 -33.24 -17.82 24.83
CA PRO A 567 -32.34 -17.95 25.98
C PRO A 567 -32.00 -19.39 26.39
N HIS A 568 -32.74 -20.39 25.92
CA HIS A 568 -32.57 -21.81 26.25
C HIS A 568 -31.90 -22.62 25.14
N ALA A 569 -31.55 -21.99 24.00
CA ALA A 569 -30.79 -22.62 22.93
C ALA A 569 -29.28 -22.65 23.23
N GLN A 570 -28.56 -23.55 22.55
CA GLN A 570 -27.10 -23.55 22.52
C GLN A 570 -26.60 -22.49 21.53
N TYR A 571 -25.44 -21.90 21.77
CA TYR A 571 -24.91 -20.81 20.94
C TYR A 571 -23.51 -21.11 20.41
N LEU A 572 -23.35 -21.03 19.09
CA LEU A 572 -22.05 -20.95 18.44
C LEU A 572 -21.83 -19.50 18.01
N VAL A 573 -20.96 -18.80 18.74
CA VAL A 573 -20.63 -17.40 18.46
C VAL A 573 -19.41 -17.36 17.56
N VAL A 574 -19.54 -16.68 16.42
CA VAL A 574 -18.50 -16.64 15.38
C VAL A 574 -18.17 -15.21 14.98
N ASP A 575 -16.95 -14.98 14.48
CA ASP A 575 -16.56 -13.65 14.01
C ASP A 575 -17.25 -13.29 12.69
N SER A 576 -17.58 -14.29 11.87
CA SER A 576 -18.30 -14.14 10.61
C SER A 576 -19.21 -15.35 10.36
N LEU A 577 -20.47 -15.11 9.99
CA LEU A 577 -21.38 -16.19 9.59
C LEU A 577 -20.98 -16.85 8.27
N VAL A 578 -20.17 -16.19 7.44
CA VAL A 578 -19.87 -16.67 6.07
C VAL A 578 -18.63 -17.56 6.04
N THR A 579 -17.63 -17.20 6.85
CA THR A 579 -16.31 -17.85 6.87
C THR A 579 -15.78 -17.88 8.28
N THR A 580 -15.71 -19.06 8.88
CA THR A 580 -15.24 -19.21 10.25
C THR A 580 -14.65 -20.61 10.44
N PRO A 581 -13.46 -20.75 11.04
CA PRO A 581 -12.87 -22.07 11.33
C PRO A 581 -13.68 -22.89 12.35
N GLU A 582 -14.65 -22.27 13.02
CA GLU A 582 -15.51 -22.87 14.04
C GLU A 582 -16.45 -23.92 13.45
N TYR A 583 -16.83 -23.82 12.17
CA TYR A 583 -17.66 -24.84 11.51
C TYR A 583 -16.91 -26.15 11.35
N ASP A 584 -15.66 -26.09 10.91
CA ASP A 584 -14.81 -27.28 10.77
C ASP A 584 -14.48 -27.89 12.13
N LYS A 585 -14.21 -27.05 13.15
CA LYS A 585 -13.99 -27.51 14.55
C LYS A 585 -15.24 -28.18 15.12
N MET A 586 -16.43 -27.62 14.88
CA MET A 586 -17.71 -28.19 15.34
C MET A 586 -17.94 -29.57 14.70
N VAL A 587 -17.77 -29.67 13.39
CA VAL A 587 -17.94 -30.94 12.66
C VAL A 587 -16.94 -31.99 13.10
N ALA A 588 -15.68 -31.62 13.33
CA ALA A 588 -14.66 -32.53 13.87
C ALA A 588 -15.01 -33.06 15.28
N ARG A 589 -15.77 -32.31 16.07
CA ARG A 589 -16.26 -32.74 17.39
C ARG A 589 -17.52 -33.62 17.32
N MET A 590 -18.39 -33.43 16.33
CA MET A 590 -19.58 -34.28 16.12
C MET A 590 -19.23 -35.73 15.71
N HIS A 591 -17.99 -35.98 15.28
CA HIS A 591 -17.49 -37.31 14.92
C HIS A 591 -16.78 -38.06 16.06
N LYS A 592 -16.73 -37.49 17.28
CA LYS A 592 -16.18 -38.12 18.49
C LYS A 592 -17.32 -38.44 19.44
#